data_AF-A0A6J5F3A2-F1
#
_entry.id   AF-A0A6J5F3A2-F1
#
_cell.length_a   1.000
_cell.length_b   1.000
_cell.length_c   1.000
_cell.angle_alpha   90.00
_cell.angle_beta   90.00
_cell.angle_gamma   90.00
#
_symmetry.space_group_name_H-M   'P 1'
#
loop_
_entity.id
_entity.type
_entity.pdbx_description
1 polymer ?
#
loop_
_entity_poly.entity_id
_entity_poly.type
_entity_poly.pdbx_seq_one_letter_code
_entity_poly.pdbx_strand_id
1 'polypeptide(L)'
;MRNNIFTTLLGRASAALRSRAVVVRRIAAGLVMSMPVHAAYAGGGLNAGTQAVYSFTMWFYGLCGVLAGAYLLWVGVQCWSNKADWIHDFGGGIAKVAGVGSALVLAGWAFGLFA
;
A
#
# COMPACT_ATOMS: atom_id res chain seq x y z
N MET A 1 7.00 47.18 11.16
CA MET A 1 6.31 46.08 11.87
C MET A 1 5.24 45.34 11.04
N ARG A 2 5.08 45.60 9.72
CA ARG A 2 4.00 45.02 8.89
C ARG A 2 4.32 43.65 8.24
N ASN A 3 5.59 43.24 8.26
CA ASN A 3 6.06 42.07 7.47
C ASN A 3 5.97 40.73 8.23
N ASN A 4 5.78 40.74 9.56
CA ASN A 4 5.77 39.51 10.37
C ASN A 4 4.38 38.84 10.44
N ILE A 5 3.34 39.55 10.01
CA ILE A 5 1.94 39.08 10.06
C ILE A 5 1.61 38.20 8.83
N PHE A 6 2.19 38.50 7.67
CA PHE A 6 1.94 37.72 6.45
C PHE A 6 2.62 36.35 6.46
N THR A 7 3.80 36.23 7.05
CA THR A 7 4.54 34.96 7.19
C THR A 7 3.86 33.98 8.15
N THR A 8 3.20 34.48 9.20
CA THR A 8 2.49 33.65 10.18
C THR A 8 1.15 33.14 9.67
N LEU A 9 0.44 33.89 8.82
CA LEU A 9 -0.83 33.46 8.22
C LEU A 9 -0.64 32.39 7.12
N LEU A 10 0.37 32.54 6.27
CA LEU A 10 0.71 31.56 5.24
C LEU A 10 1.22 30.23 5.84
N GLY A 11 1.99 30.31 6.94
CA GLY A 11 2.44 29.13 7.69
C GLY A 11 1.28 28.36 8.35
N ARG A 12 0.27 29.07 8.86
CA ARG A 12 -0.94 28.44 9.42
C ARG A 12 -1.84 27.81 8.37
N ALA A 13 -1.99 28.44 7.21
CA ALA A 13 -2.76 27.89 6.09
C ALA A 13 -2.15 26.60 5.52
N SER A 14 -0.82 26.56 5.36
CA SER A 14 -0.09 25.38 4.91
C SER A 14 -0.08 24.24 5.95
N ALA A 15 0.00 24.56 7.24
CA ALA A 15 -0.17 23.59 8.32
C ALA A 15 -1.58 22.97 8.35
N ALA A 16 -2.62 23.79 8.10
CA ALA A 16 -4.01 23.32 8.00
C ALA A 16 -4.27 22.44 6.76
N LEU A 17 -3.57 22.71 5.64
CA LEU A 17 -3.64 21.86 4.44
C LEU A 17 -2.95 20.51 4.64
N ARG A 18 -1.79 20.48 5.31
CA ARG A 18 -1.12 19.22 5.68
C ARG A 18 -1.94 18.39 6.66
N SER A 19 -2.58 19.01 7.66
CA SER A 19 -3.42 18.28 8.61
C SER A 19 -4.66 17.68 7.95
N ARG A 20 -5.29 18.42 7.01
CA ARG A 20 -6.42 17.92 6.21
C ARG A 20 -6.02 16.76 5.31
N ALA A 21 -4.85 16.81 4.67
CA ALA A 21 -4.34 15.70 3.87
C ALA A 21 -4.09 14.43 4.71
N VAL A 22 -3.59 14.58 5.94
CA VAL A 22 -3.40 13.46 6.88
C VAL A 22 -4.74 12.87 7.34
N VAL A 23 -5.73 13.72 7.64
CA VAL A 23 -7.08 13.29 8.03
C VAL A 23 -7.79 12.58 6.88
N VAL A 24 -7.75 13.11 5.67
CA VAL A 24 -8.33 12.47 4.49
C VAL A 24 -7.67 11.11 4.21
N ARG A 25 -6.34 11.02 4.34
CA ARG A 25 -5.62 9.75 4.17
C ARG A 25 -6.00 8.71 5.24
N ARG A 26 -6.24 9.15 6.49
CA ARG A 26 -6.72 8.29 7.58
C ARG A 26 -8.16 7.83 7.38
N ILE A 27 -9.03 8.72 6.91
CA ILE A 27 -10.42 8.38 6.59
C ILE A 27 -10.47 7.41 5.42
N ALA A 28 -9.71 7.66 4.34
CA ALA A 28 -9.61 6.76 3.20
C ALA A 28 -9.07 5.38 3.62
N ALA A 29 -8.04 5.33 4.46
CA ALA A 29 -7.54 4.08 5.03
C ALA A 29 -8.60 3.36 5.86
N GLY A 30 -9.35 4.08 6.72
CA GLY A 30 -10.43 3.49 7.51
C GLY A 30 -11.59 2.96 6.67
N LEU A 31 -11.93 3.65 5.57
CA LEU A 31 -13.02 3.28 4.66
C LEU A 31 -12.64 2.07 3.79
N VAL A 32 -11.37 1.97 3.40
CA VAL A 32 -10.82 0.79 2.73
C VAL A 32 -10.80 -0.42 3.67
N MET A 33 -10.43 -0.22 4.94
CA MET A 33 -10.38 -1.31 5.93
C MET A 33 -11.77 -1.79 6.39
N SER A 34 -12.84 -1.03 6.17
CA SER A 34 -14.21 -1.41 6.58
C SER A 34 -15.01 -2.17 5.51
N MET A 35 -14.53 -2.22 4.26
CA MET A 35 -15.21 -2.94 3.18
C MET A 35 -15.40 -4.46 3.39
N PRO A 36 -14.49 -5.21 4.07
CA PRO A 36 -14.65 -6.66 4.25
C PRO A 36 -15.80 -7.06 5.20
N VAL A 37 -16.30 -6.14 6.04
CA VAL A 37 -17.22 -6.44 7.14
C VAL A 37 -18.60 -6.91 6.65
N HIS A 38 -19.03 -6.49 5.45
CA HIS A 38 -20.37 -6.83 4.94
C HIS A 38 -20.54 -8.32 4.58
N ALA A 39 -19.46 -9.05 4.29
CA ALA A 39 -19.52 -10.46 3.92
C ALA A 39 -19.55 -11.42 5.13
N ALA A 40 -19.08 -10.98 6.30
CA ALA A 40 -18.92 -11.83 7.48
C ALA A 40 -20.24 -12.12 8.23
N TYR A 41 -21.25 -11.25 8.10
CA TYR A 41 -22.48 -11.34 8.92
C TYR A 41 -23.57 -12.29 8.39
N ALA A 42 -23.45 -12.86 7.19
CA ALA A 42 -24.57 -13.54 6.52
C ALA A 42 -24.38 -15.04 6.23
N GLY A 43 -23.22 -15.67 6.49
CA GLY A 43 -22.92 -17.00 5.93
C GLY A 43 -22.28 -18.01 6.90
N GLY A 44 -22.94 -18.36 8.00
CA GLY A 44 -22.56 -19.54 8.80
C GLY A 44 -21.14 -19.48 9.39
N GLY A 45 -20.97 -18.67 10.44
CA GLY A 45 -19.85 -18.67 11.40
C GLY A 45 -18.46 -18.91 10.82
N LEU A 46 -18.07 -20.18 10.72
CA LEU A 46 -16.74 -20.59 10.27
C LEU A 46 -16.54 -20.38 8.76
N ASN A 47 -17.51 -20.74 7.92
CA ASN A 47 -17.34 -20.66 6.47
C ASN A 47 -17.35 -19.20 5.97
N ALA A 48 -18.25 -18.36 6.48
CA ALA A 48 -18.20 -16.91 6.22
C ALA A 48 -16.91 -16.27 6.75
N GLY A 49 -16.45 -16.67 7.94
CA GLY A 49 -15.18 -16.20 8.50
C GLY A 49 -14.00 -16.55 7.60
N THR A 50 -13.92 -17.80 7.15
CA THR A 50 -12.88 -18.26 6.22
C THR A 50 -12.94 -17.51 4.90
N GLN A 51 -14.13 -17.35 4.30
CA GLN A 51 -14.30 -16.63 3.04
C GLN A 51 -13.96 -15.13 3.16
N ALA A 52 -14.28 -14.49 4.29
CA ALA A 52 -13.93 -13.09 4.54
C ALA A 52 -12.40 -12.90 4.64
N VAL A 53 -11.70 -13.81 5.32
CA VAL A 53 -10.24 -13.79 5.42
C VAL A 53 -9.60 -14.01 4.05
N TYR A 54 -10.07 -14.98 3.28
CA TYR A 54 -9.56 -15.20 1.91
C TYR A 54 -9.77 -13.97 1.02
N SER A 55 -10.96 -13.36 1.08
CA SER A 55 -11.28 -12.15 0.30
C SER A 55 -10.39 -10.97 0.67
N PHE A 56 -10.15 -10.76 1.96
CA PHE A 56 -9.25 -9.71 2.44
C PHE A 56 -7.81 -9.94 1.97
N THR A 57 -7.31 -11.19 2.11
CA THR A 57 -5.96 -11.56 1.68
C THR A 57 -5.77 -11.31 0.18
N MET A 58 -6.75 -11.68 -0.66
CA MET A 58 -6.69 -11.42 -2.10
C MET A 58 -6.65 -9.92 -2.42
N TRP A 59 -7.49 -9.11 -1.76
CA TRP A 59 -7.47 -7.65 -1.95
C TRP A 59 -6.14 -7.03 -1.53
N PHE A 60 -5.60 -7.48 -0.39
CA PHE A 60 -4.31 -7.01 0.13
C PHE A 60 -3.16 -7.36 -0.82
N TYR A 61 -3.13 -8.58 -1.36
CA TYR A 61 -2.14 -8.99 -2.37
C TYR A 61 -2.27 -8.18 -3.65
N GLY A 62 -3.49 -7.90 -4.09
CA GLY A 62 -3.72 -6.99 -5.23
C GLY A 62 -3.12 -5.60 -4.98
N LEU A 63 -3.34 -5.03 -3.80
CA LEU A 63 -2.79 -3.71 -3.43
C LEU A 63 -1.25 -3.73 -3.41
N CYS A 64 -0.64 -4.74 -2.79
CA CYS A 64 0.81 -4.89 -2.77
C CYS A 64 1.40 -5.03 -4.18
N GLY A 65 0.75 -5.82 -5.06
CA GLY A 65 1.16 -5.99 -6.45
C GLY A 65 1.11 -4.69 -7.24
N VAL A 66 0.04 -3.90 -7.08
CA VAL A 66 -0.10 -2.59 -7.74
C VAL A 66 0.99 -1.63 -7.28
N LEU A 67 1.29 -1.57 -5.97
CA LEU A 67 2.36 -0.71 -5.45
C LEU A 67 3.74 -1.15 -5.95
N ALA A 68 4.01 -2.47 -6.00
CA ALA A 68 5.26 -2.99 -6.53
C ALA A 68 5.43 -2.67 -8.02
N GLY A 69 4.35 -2.81 -8.82
CA GLY A 69 4.34 -2.42 -10.23
C GLY A 69 4.58 -0.93 -10.42
N ALA A 70 3.93 -0.08 -9.64
CA ALA A 70 4.13 1.37 -9.67
C ALA A 70 5.58 1.78 -9.35
N TYR A 71 6.21 1.11 -8.38
CA TYR A 71 7.62 1.31 -8.05
C TYR A 71 8.54 0.94 -9.21
N LEU A 72 8.34 -0.23 -9.82
CA LEU A 72 9.16 -0.67 -10.95
C LEU A 72 9.01 0.27 -12.15
N LEU A 73 7.79 0.69 -12.48
CA LEU A 73 7.55 1.68 -13.54
C LEU A 73 8.29 3.00 -13.28
N TRP A 74 8.30 3.46 -12.02
CA TRP A 74 9.03 4.67 -11.63
C TRP A 74 10.55 4.54 -11.79
N VAL A 75 11.13 3.39 -11.39
CA VAL A 75 12.57 3.13 -11.59
C VAL A 75 12.90 2.99 -13.08
N GLY A 76 12.06 2.30 -13.86
CA GLY A 76 12.23 2.16 -15.31
C GLY A 76 12.25 3.50 -16.04
N VAL A 77 11.38 4.44 -15.64
CA VAL A 77 11.39 5.82 -16.18
C VAL A 77 12.69 6.56 -15.85
N GLN A 78 13.30 6.31 -14.68
CA GLN A 78 14.61 6.88 -14.34
C GLN A 78 15.75 6.26 -15.12
N CYS A 79 15.68 4.95 -15.42
CA CYS A 79 16.62 4.29 -16.30
C CYS A 79 16.58 4.87 -17.72
N TRP A 80 15.39 5.20 -18.24
CA TRP A 80 15.29 5.91 -19.53
C TRP A 80 15.85 7.33 -19.50
N SER A 81 15.85 7.98 -18.34
CA SER A 81 16.42 9.32 -18.18
C SER A 81 17.93 9.31 -17.92
N ASN A 82 18.61 8.16 -18.05
CA ASN A 82 20.03 7.94 -17.66
C ASN A 82 20.34 8.37 -16.21
N LYS A 83 19.34 8.32 -15.32
CA LYS A 83 19.51 8.66 -13.89
C LYS A 83 19.72 7.44 -13.00
N ALA A 84 19.51 6.25 -13.54
CA ALA A 84 19.59 4.97 -12.83
C ALA A 84 20.03 3.86 -13.81
N ASP A 85 20.67 2.81 -13.29
CA ASP A 85 21.17 1.72 -14.11
C ASP A 85 20.15 0.59 -14.27
N TRP A 86 19.99 0.10 -15.50
CA TRP A 86 19.05 -0.97 -15.83
C TRP A 86 19.31 -2.27 -15.06
N ILE A 87 20.59 -2.64 -14.88
CA ILE A 87 20.97 -3.91 -14.25
C ILE A 87 20.93 -3.80 -12.73
N HIS A 88 21.50 -2.74 -12.16
CA HIS A 88 21.64 -2.62 -10.71
C HIS A 88 20.35 -2.11 -10.02
N ASP A 89 19.69 -1.09 -10.55
CA ASP A 89 18.54 -0.46 -9.88
C ASP A 89 17.21 -1.10 -10.31
N PHE A 90 16.99 -1.25 -11.62
CA PHE A 90 15.75 -1.84 -12.12
C PHE A 90 15.73 -3.37 -11.98
N GLY A 91 16.79 -4.05 -12.45
CA GLY A 91 16.97 -5.50 -12.27
C GLY A 91 16.99 -5.93 -10.80
N GLY A 92 17.72 -5.19 -9.96
CA GLY A 92 17.70 -5.39 -8.51
C GLY A 92 16.33 -5.14 -7.87
N GLY A 93 15.56 -4.17 -8.37
CA GLY A 93 14.18 -3.93 -7.98
C GLY A 93 13.26 -5.10 -8.29
N ILE A 94 13.37 -5.68 -9.51
CA ILE A 94 12.59 -6.86 -9.91
C ILE A 94 12.91 -8.05 -9.01
N ALA A 95 14.19 -8.32 -8.76
CA ALA A 95 14.60 -9.43 -7.89
C ALA A 95 14.04 -9.28 -6.46
N LYS A 96 14.02 -8.06 -5.91
CA LYS A 96 13.42 -7.78 -4.60
C LYS A 96 11.92 -8.04 -4.59
N VAL A 97 11.18 -7.56 -5.61
CA VAL A 97 9.73 -7.80 -5.72
C VAL A 97 9.44 -9.29 -5.88
N ALA A 98 10.22 -10.02 -6.68
CA ALA A 98 10.08 -11.46 -6.86
C ALA A 98 10.37 -12.24 -5.56
N GLY A 99 11.40 -11.84 -4.81
CA GLY A 99 11.73 -12.45 -3.52
C GLY A 99 10.66 -12.22 -2.45
N VAL A 100 10.09 -11.01 -2.39
CA VAL A 100 8.98 -10.72 -1.47
C VAL A 100 7.72 -11.47 -1.89
N GLY A 101 7.44 -11.56 -3.20
CA GLY A 101 6.30 -12.31 -3.73
C GLY A 101 6.40 -13.81 -3.47
N SER A 102 7.60 -14.40 -3.60
CA SER A 102 7.81 -15.82 -3.32
C SER A 102 7.72 -16.16 -1.83
N ALA A 103 8.10 -15.25 -0.94
CA ALA A 103 7.94 -15.44 0.50
C ALA A 103 6.48 -15.66 0.92
N LEU A 104 5.52 -15.03 0.23
CA LEU A 104 4.09 -15.23 0.48
C LEU A 104 3.64 -16.67 0.13
N VAL A 105 4.13 -17.21 -0.99
CA VAL A 105 3.82 -18.58 -1.42
C VAL A 105 4.47 -19.59 -0.47
N LEU A 106 5.73 -19.37 -0.10
CA LEU A 106 6.44 -20.24 0.84
C LEU A 106 5.81 -20.24 2.23
N ALA A 107 5.35 -19.09 2.71
CA ALA A 107 4.61 -19.00 3.96
C ALA A 107 3.30 -19.79 3.89
N GLY A 108 2.54 -19.68 2.80
CA GLY A 108 1.33 -20.48 2.59
C GLY A 108 1.59 -21.99 2.64
N TRP A 109 2.67 -22.44 2.00
CA TRP A 109 3.10 -23.85 2.09
C TRP A 109 3.53 -24.24 3.52
N ALA A 110 4.32 -23.42 4.19
CA ALA A 110 4.82 -23.71 5.53
C ALA A 110 3.70 -23.78 6.59
N PHE A 111 2.68 -22.93 6.49
CA PHE A 111 1.51 -23.03 7.36
C PHE A 111 0.66 -24.28 7.08
N GLY A 112 0.66 -24.77 5.83
CA GLY A 112 0.02 -26.04 5.47
C GLY A 112 0.70 -27.29 6.04
N LEU A 113 1.96 -27.20 6.50
CA LEU A 113 2.64 -28.33 7.17
C LEU A 113 2.12 -28.61 8.59
N PHE A 114 1.47 -27.62 9.21
CA PHE A 114 0.94 -27.72 10.58
C PHE A 114 -0.59 -27.82 10.61
N ALA A 115 -1.22 -27.93 9.44
CA ALA A 115 -2.66 -28.13 9.25
C ALA A 115 -2.97 -29.61 9.05
#